data_AF-A0A2N2M2M1-F1
#
_entry.id   AF-A0A2N2M2M1-F1
#
_cell.length_a   1.000
_cell.length_b   1.000
_cell.length_c   1.000
_cell.angle_alpha   90.00
_cell.angle_beta   90.00
_cell.angle_gamma   90.00
#
_symmetry.space_group_name_H-M   'P 1'
#
loop_
_entity.id
_entity.type
_entity.pdbx_description
1 polymer ?
#
loop_
_entity_poly.entity_id
_entity_poly.type
_entity_poly.pdbx_seq_one_letter_code
_entity_poly.pdbx_strand_id
1 'polypeptide(L)'
;MNEAGKSSWPKSLKDAPAKWHRRNGTERMLLLEAFLLLGAARLGVLILPFRILAKSLGHHMTEADASIQPVDLQLARMIGWAVRSAANYTPWGSVCLPQAVAAKWMIKRRGIPGTLYLGVMKDEAKPEKLAAHAWLRCGQVILTGAKGHRQYTVVSTFS
;
A
#
# COMPACT_ATOMS: atom_id res chain seq x y z
N MET A 1 53.03 9.63 -12.01
CA MET A 1 52.05 10.71 -12.24
C MET A 1 50.65 10.23 -11.88
N ASN A 2 49.99 11.00 -11.00
CA ASN A 2 48.55 11.19 -10.73
C ASN A 2 47.77 10.00 -10.14
N GLU A 3 47.38 9.98 -8.85
CA GLU A 3 46.43 10.83 -8.08
C GLU A 3 45.00 10.87 -8.64
N ALA A 4 44.08 10.10 -8.03
CA ALA A 4 42.67 10.48 -7.85
C ALA A 4 41.93 9.49 -6.91
N GLY A 5 41.37 10.01 -5.82
CA GLY A 5 40.05 9.56 -5.35
C GLY A 5 39.96 8.67 -4.11
N LYS A 6 40.47 9.12 -2.96
CA LYS A 6 39.96 8.67 -1.65
C LYS A 6 38.56 9.29 -1.41
N SER A 7 37.51 8.49 -1.24
CA SER A 7 36.30 8.89 -0.49
C SER A 7 35.44 7.67 -0.13
N SER A 8 35.51 7.28 1.15
CA SER A 8 34.41 7.40 2.15
C SER A 8 33.39 6.25 2.14
N TRP A 9 33.73 5.19 2.89
CA TRP A 9 32.74 4.42 3.65
C TRP A 9 32.52 5.14 5.00
N PRO A 10 31.28 5.15 5.56
CA PRO A 10 30.76 3.95 6.20
C PRO A 10 29.23 3.79 6.07
N LYS A 11 28.76 2.69 5.46
CA LYS A 11 27.39 2.23 5.73
C LYS A 11 27.41 1.33 6.97
N SER A 12 27.38 1.97 8.13
CA SER A 12 26.88 1.37 9.36
C SER A 12 25.43 0.94 9.10
N LEU A 13 25.25 -0.36 8.87
CA LEU A 13 23.96 -1.05 8.74
C LEU A 13 23.79 -2.04 9.89
N LYS A 14 24.34 -1.71 11.07
CA LYS A 14 24.22 -2.57 12.27
C LYS A 14 23.16 -2.13 13.27
N ASP A 15 22.49 -1.00 13.04
CA ASP A 15 21.35 -0.56 13.86
C ASP A 15 20.02 -0.77 13.12
N ALA A 16 19.77 -2.01 12.69
CA ALA A 16 18.41 -2.48 12.53
C ALA A 16 17.98 -3.00 13.91
N PRO A 17 17.31 -2.21 14.78
CA PRO A 17 16.89 -2.72 16.06
C PRO A 17 15.91 -3.87 15.84
N ALA A 18 16.42 -5.08 16.13
CA ALA A 18 15.74 -6.20 16.71
C ALA A 18 14.26 -6.33 16.30
N LYS A 19 14.06 -6.71 15.02
CA LYS A 19 12.86 -7.45 14.65
C LYS A 19 12.79 -8.70 15.53
N TRP A 20 11.58 -9.00 16.00
CA TRP A 20 11.18 -10.22 16.74
C TRP A 20 11.43 -10.22 18.25
N HIS A 21 10.46 -9.76 19.04
CA HIS A 21 9.79 -10.58 20.08
C HIS A 21 8.86 -9.76 20.99
N ARG A 22 7.64 -9.52 20.52
CA ARG A 22 6.36 -9.51 21.28
C ARG A 22 5.29 -9.12 20.26
N ARG A 23 4.40 -10.05 19.91
CA ARG A 23 3.19 -9.70 19.13
C ARG A 23 2.36 -8.77 20.01
N ASN A 24 2.55 -7.46 19.90
CA ASN A 24 1.82 -6.48 20.69
C ASN A 24 0.32 -6.59 20.37
N GLY A 25 -0.55 -6.38 21.36
CA GLY A 25 -2.01 -6.45 21.16
C GLY A 25 -2.47 -5.58 19.97
N THR A 26 -1.79 -4.46 19.75
CA THR A 26 -1.98 -3.55 18.61
C THR A 26 -1.76 -4.24 17.26
N GLU A 27 -0.73 -5.08 17.11
CA GLU A 27 -0.47 -5.78 15.84
C GLU A 27 -1.54 -6.81 15.54
N ARG A 28 -1.99 -7.55 16.57
CA ARG A 28 -3.10 -8.50 16.44
C ARG A 28 -4.39 -7.79 16.08
N MET A 29 -4.66 -6.65 16.70
CA MET A 29 -5.84 -5.83 16.39
C MET A 29 -5.78 -5.27 14.96
N LEU A 30 -4.62 -4.81 14.51
CA LEU A 30 -4.42 -4.37 13.12
C LEU A 30 -4.59 -5.52 12.13
N LEU A 31 -4.14 -6.74 12.46
CA LEU A 31 -4.33 -7.91 11.61
C LEU A 31 -5.80 -8.31 11.52
N LEU A 32 -6.54 -8.32 12.64
CA LEU A 32 -7.97 -8.60 12.65
C LEU A 32 -8.75 -7.53 11.88
N GLU A 33 -8.45 -6.26 12.11
CA GLU A 33 -9.05 -5.15 11.36
C GLU A 33 -8.74 -5.27 9.86
N ALA A 34 -7.48 -5.56 9.49
CA ALA A 34 -7.08 -5.76 8.11
C ALA A 34 -7.82 -6.94 7.47
N PHE A 35 -7.99 -8.05 8.18
CA PHE A 35 -8.71 -9.22 7.67
C PHE A 35 -10.19 -8.92 7.42
N LEU A 36 -10.86 -8.29 8.38
CA LEU A 36 -12.27 -7.90 8.26
C LEU A 36 -12.47 -6.89 7.11
N LEU A 37 -11.61 -5.86 7.04
CA LEU A 37 -11.69 -4.86 5.97
C LEU A 37 -11.32 -5.42 4.61
N LEU A 38 -10.43 -6.41 4.53
CA LEU A 38 -10.09 -7.08 3.27
C LEU A 38 -11.27 -7.91 2.77
N GLY A 39 -11.99 -8.60 3.68
CA GLY A 39 -13.25 -9.26 3.36
C GLY A 39 -14.32 -8.27 2.89
N ALA A 40 -14.51 -7.17 3.62
CA ALA A 40 -15.46 -6.11 3.24
C ALA A 40 -15.09 -5.44 1.91
N ALA A 41 -13.81 -5.17 1.66
CA ALA A 41 -13.32 -4.59 0.41
C ALA A 41 -13.53 -5.58 -0.75
N ARG A 42 -13.27 -6.87 -0.53
CA ARG A 42 -13.52 -7.90 -1.54
C ARG A 42 -15.01 -7.99 -1.87
N LEU A 43 -15.86 -8.01 -0.85
CA LEU A 43 -17.32 -8.03 -1.01
C LEU A 43 -17.81 -6.77 -1.75
N GLY A 44 -17.29 -5.60 -1.39
CA GLY A 44 -17.60 -4.34 -2.05
C GLY A 44 -17.18 -4.33 -3.52
N VAL A 45 -16.00 -4.87 -3.86
CA VAL A 45 -15.54 -5.00 -5.25
C VAL A 45 -16.42 -5.97 -6.06
N LEU A 46 -16.98 -7.01 -5.43
CA LEU A 46 -17.80 -8.01 -6.10
C LEU A 46 -19.27 -7.60 -6.26
N ILE A 47 -19.83 -6.89 -5.27
CA ILE A 47 -21.26 -6.59 -5.20
C ILE A 47 -21.56 -5.16 -5.62
N LEU A 48 -20.68 -4.20 -5.32
CA LEU A 48 -20.95 -2.78 -5.55
C LEU A 48 -20.31 -2.31 -6.86
N PRO A 49 -20.99 -1.41 -7.61
CA PRO A 49 -20.35 -0.72 -8.71
C PRO A 49 -19.16 0.09 -8.19
N PHE A 50 -18.06 0.07 -8.94
CA PHE A 50 -16.80 0.71 -8.55
C PHE A 50 -16.96 2.19 -8.15
N ARG A 51 -17.96 2.89 -8.71
CA ARG A 51 -18.28 4.29 -8.38
C ARG A 51 -18.65 4.49 -6.91
N ILE A 52 -19.37 3.54 -6.29
CA ILE A 52 -19.73 3.60 -4.86
C ILE A 52 -18.48 3.33 -4.02
N LEU A 53 -17.69 2.34 -4.42
CA LEU A 53 -16.43 2.02 -3.74
C LEU A 53 -15.47 3.22 -3.80
N ALA A 54 -15.34 3.86 -4.95
CA ALA A 54 -14.52 5.04 -5.19
C ALA A 54 -14.88 6.22 -4.27
N LYS A 55 -16.17 6.45 -3.98
CA LYS A 55 -16.61 7.47 -3.01
C LYS A 55 -16.06 7.21 -1.59
N SER A 56 -15.89 5.95 -1.20
CA SER A 56 -15.32 5.62 0.11
C SER A 56 -13.82 5.92 0.19
N LEU A 57 -13.10 5.92 -0.94
CA LEU A 57 -11.65 6.08 -1.02
C LEU A 57 -11.19 7.51 -0.77
N GLY A 58 -12.07 8.50 -0.93
CA GLY A 58 -11.76 9.91 -0.72
C GLY A 58 -11.99 10.74 -1.97
N HIS A 59 -11.27 11.85 -2.09
CA HIS A 59 -11.41 12.77 -3.21
C HIS A 59 -10.72 12.21 -4.45
N HIS A 60 -11.46 12.18 -5.56
CA HIS A 60 -10.99 11.69 -6.85
C HIS A 60 -10.01 12.71 -7.47
N MET A 61 -8.93 12.20 -8.07
CA MET A 61 -7.86 12.98 -8.70
C MET A 61 -7.16 13.96 -7.76
N THR A 62 -7.00 13.58 -6.49
CA THR A 62 -6.25 14.35 -5.52
C THR A 62 -5.13 13.49 -4.96
N GLU A 63 -3.96 14.08 -4.75
CA GLU A 63 -2.86 13.45 -4.03
C GLU A 63 -2.77 14.03 -2.62
N ALA A 64 -2.65 13.14 -1.63
CA ALA A 64 -2.34 13.57 -0.28
C ALA A 64 -0.92 14.15 -0.22
N ASP A 65 -0.73 15.14 0.65
CA ASP A 65 0.56 15.78 0.86
C ASP A 65 1.64 14.72 1.19
N ALA A 66 2.84 14.93 0.64
CA ALA A 66 3.99 14.10 0.92
C ALA A 66 4.54 14.33 2.34
N SER A 67 4.17 15.45 2.96
CA SER A 67 4.50 15.76 4.35
C SER A 67 3.70 14.86 5.31
N ILE A 68 4.41 13.94 5.98
CA ILE A 68 3.82 13.03 6.95
C ILE A 68 4.72 12.96 8.18
N GLN A 69 4.10 12.95 9.36
CA GLN A 69 4.84 12.81 10.60
C GLN A 69 5.49 11.42 10.70
N PRO A 70 6.70 11.29 11.27
CA PRO A 70 7.39 10.01 11.39
C PRO A 70 6.56 8.93 12.11
N VAL A 71 5.78 9.33 13.11
CA VAL A 71 4.88 8.45 13.88
C VAL A 71 3.76 7.88 12.99
N ASP A 72 3.14 8.72 12.16
CA ASP A 72 2.09 8.30 11.24
C ASP A 72 2.64 7.40 10.14
N LEU A 73 3.84 7.69 9.66
CA LEU A 73 4.53 6.86 8.68
C LEU A 73 4.85 5.47 9.25
N GLN A 74 5.23 5.38 10.52
CA GLN A 74 5.45 4.10 11.19
C GLN A 74 4.14 3.30 11.31
N LEU A 75 3.04 3.95 11.72
CA LEU A 75 1.73 3.31 11.78
C LEU A 75 1.23 2.87 10.41
N ALA A 76 1.42 3.68 9.38
CA ALA A 76 1.12 3.35 7.99
C ALA A 76 1.88 2.10 7.52
N ARG A 77 3.18 1.98 7.87
CA ARG A 77 3.97 0.78 7.59
C ARG A 77 3.42 -0.47 8.28
N MET A 78 2.99 -0.34 9.54
CA MET A 78 2.35 -1.44 10.27
C MET A 78 1.04 -1.86 9.62
N ILE A 79 0.22 -0.91 9.16
CA ILE A 79 -1.01 -1.18 8.40
C ILE A 79 -0.70 -1.93 7.10
N GLY A 80 0.28 -1.44 6.32
CA GLY A 80 0.69 -2.11 5.09
C GLY A 80 1.19 -3.54 5.33
N TRP A 81 1.92 -3.78 6.42
CA TRP A 81 2.31 -5.12 6.83
C TRP A 81 1.10 -5.97 7.23
N ALA A 82 0.19 -5.45 8.05
CA ALA A 82 -0.99 -6.18 8.51
C ALA A 82 -1.88 -6.60 7.33
N VAL A 83 -2.13 -5.71 6.37
CA VAL A 83 -2.92 -6.01 5.17
C VAL A 83 -2.26 -7.08 4.31
N ARG A 84 -0.95 -6.97 4.04
CA ARG A 84 -0.22 -7.99 3.26
C ARG A 84 -0.18 -9.35 3.96
N SER A 85 -0.01 -9.35 5.29
CA SER A 85 -0.06 -10.58 6.09
C SER A 85 -1.46 -11.19 6.06
N ALA A 86 -2.51 -10.39 6.30
CA ALA A 86 -3.90 -10.85 6.25
C ALA A 86 -4.29 -11.38 4.87
N ALA A 87 -3.80 -10.77 3.80
CA ALA A 87 -3.99 -11.20 2.42
C ALA A 87 -3.44 -12.61 2.11
N ASN A 88 -2.41 -13.07 2.85
CA ASN A 88 -1.91 -14.44 2.71
C ASN A 88 -2.80 -15.47 3.43
N TYR A 89 -3.66 -15.03 4.34
CA TYR A 89 -4.61 -15.90 5.07
C TYR A 89 -5.98 -15.97 4.41
N THR A 90 -6.26 -15.14 3.41
CA THR A 90 -7.53 -15.22 2.68
C THR A 90 -7.51 -16.37 1.66
N PRO A 91 -8.56 -17.20 1.59
CA PRO A 91 -8.60 -18.35 0.67
C PRO A 91 -8.82 -17.95 -0.79
N TRP A 92 -9.18 -16.70 -1.05
CA TRP A 92 -9.21 -16.10 -2.39
C TRP A 92 -7.90 -15.36 -2.65
N GLY A 93 -7.34 -15.48 -3.86
CA GLY A 93 -6.16 -14.71 -4.26
C GLY A 93 -6.41 -13.22 -4.01
N SER A 94 -5.71 -12.64 -3.04
CA SER A 94 -5.91 -11.26 -2.64
C SER A 94 -5.36 -10.32 -3.70
N VAL A 95 -6.24 -9.97 -4.65
CA VAL A 95 -5.96 -9.05 -5.76
C VAL A 95 -5.54 -7.69 -5.20
N CYS A 96 -4.65 -6.99 -5.91
CA CYS A 96 -4.05 -5.72 -5.48
C CYS A 96 -5.09 -4.67 -5.07
N LEU A 97 -6.28 -4.68 -5.68
CA LEU A 97 -7.34 -3.71 -5.43
C LEU A 97 -7.97 -3.84 -4.02
N PRO A 98 -8.55 -4.97 -3.59
CA PRO A 98 -9.01 -5.16 -2.20
C PRO A 98 -7.96 -4.80 -1.15
N GLN A 99 -6.68 -5.14 -1.38
CA GLN A 99 -5.60 -4.79 -0.45
C GLN A 99 -5.40 -3.27 -0.37
N ALA A 100 -5.36 -2.58 -1.52
CA ALA A 100 -5.22 -1.12 -1.56
C ALA A 100 -6.41 -0.42 -0.88
N VAL A 101 -7.63 -0.88 -1.13
CA VAL A 101 -8.87 -0.36 -0.53
C VAL A 101 -8.87 -0.55 0.98
N ALA A 102 -8.58 -1.77 1.47
CA ALA A 102 -8.56 -2.06 2.90
C ALA A 102 -7.51 -1.21 3.62
N ALA A 103 -6.29 -1.13 3.07
CA ALA A 103 -5.25 -0.27 3.62
C ALA A 103 -5.65 1.20 3.59
N LYS A 104 -6.34 1.66 2.54
CA LYS A 104 -6.83 3.05 2.40
C LYS A 104 -7.85 3.37 3.49
N TRP A 105 -8.79 2.48 3.77
CA TRP A 105 -9.75 2.65 4.88
C TRP A 105 -9.05 2.72 6.23
N MET A 106 -8.06 1.86 6.48
CA MET A 106 -7.32 1.85 7.75
C MET A 106 -6.55 3.15 7.99
N ILE A 107 -5.89 3.72 6.97
CA ILE A 107 -5.19 5.01 7.11
C ILE A 107 -6.16 6.18 7.23
N LYS A 108 -7.26 6.17 6.45
CA LYS A 108 -8.28 7.23 6.46
C LYS A 108 -8.96 7.33 7.83
N ARG A 109 -9.29 6.19 8.44
CA ARG A 109 -9.86 6.12 9.80
C ARG A 109 -8.95 6.77 10.86
N ARG A 110 -7.65 6.80 10.61
CA ARG A 110 -6.62 7.32 11.54
C ARG A 110 -6.15 8.72 11.16
N GLY A 111 -6.76 9.36 10.17
CA GLY A 111 -6.35 10.68 9.70
C GLY A 111 -4.99 10.72 9.00
N ILE A 112 -4.46 9.55 8.60
CA ILE A 112 -3.14 9.46 7.97
C ILE A 112 -3.28 9.79 6.47
N PRO A 113 -2.52 10.77 5.95
CA PRO A 113 -2.54 11.11 4.53
C PRO A 113 -2.00 9.95 3.69
N GLY A 114 -2.70 9.62 2.61
CA GLY A 114 -2.21 8.66 1.64
C GLY A 114 -3.03 8.67 0.36
N THR A 115 -2.42 8.25 -0.73
CA THR A 115 -3.01 8.29 -2.07
C THR A 115 -3.10 6.87 -2.61
N LEU A 116 -4.31 6.42 -2.94
CA LEU A 116 -4.53 5.18 -3.66
C LEU A 116 -4.44 5.47 -5.15
N TYR A 117 -3.61 4.70 -5.85
CA TYR A 117 -3.42 4.78 -7.29
C TYR A 117 -4.02 3.56 -7.95
N LEU A 118 -4.72 3.80 -9.05
CA LEU A 118 -5.14 2.77 -9.98
C LEU A 118 -4.38 2.96 -11.28
N GLY A 119 -3.75 1.90 -11.74
CA GLY A 119 -3.03 1.90 -13.00
C GLY A 119 -3.43 0.74 -13.88
N VAL A 120 -3.23 0.91 -15.18
CA VAL A 120 -3.42 -0.13 -16.19
C VAL A 120 -2.17 -0.23 -17.05
N MET A 121 -1.84 -1.43 -17.50
CA MET A 121 -0.85 -1.66 -18.52
C MET A 121 -1.44 -2.57 -19.60
N LYS A 122 -0.95 -2.44 -20.83
CA LYS A 122 -1.22 -3.43 -21.87
C LYS A 122 -0.37 -4.66 -21.57
N ASP A 123 -0.98 -5.83 -21.59
CA ASP A 123 -0.25 -7.08 -21.42
C ASP A 123 0.63 -7.30 -22.66
N GLU A 124 1.96 -7.34 -22.48
CA GLU A 124 2.92 -7.54 -23.57
C GLU A 124 2.73 -8.90 -24.27
N ALA A 125 2.21 -9.90 -23.55
CA ALA A 125 1.92 -11.22 -24.11
C ALA A 125 0.54 -11.31 -24.77
N LYS A 126 -0.39 -10.40 -24.41
CA LYS A 126 -1.77 -10.35 -24.94
C LYS A 126 -2.23 -8.90 -25.10
N PRO A 127 -1.90 -8.23 -26.21
CA PRO A 127 -2.19 -6.81 -26.39
C PRO A 127 -3.68 -6.44 -26.33
N GLU A 128 -4.60 -7.40 -26.54
CA GLU A 128 -6.04 -7.20 -26.30
C GLU A 128 -6.47 -7.22 -24.82
N LYS A 129 -5.59 -7.60 -23.88
CA LYS A 129 -5.89 -7.65 -22.45
C LYS A 129 -5.21 -6.51 -21.70
N LEU A 130 -6.01 -5.74 -20.97
CA LEU A 130 -5.54 -4.74 -20.02
C LEU A 130 -5.30 -5.41 -18.66
N ALA A 131 -4.08 -5.31 -18.15
CA ALA A 131 -3.75 -5.67 -16.78
C ALA A 131 -3.97 -4.47 -15.87
N ALA A 132 -4.83 -4.61 -14.85
CA ALA A 132 -5.12 -3.57 -13.87
C ALA A 132 -4.36 -3.82 -12.57
N HIS A 133 -3.85 -2.74 -11.97
CA HIS A 133 -3.11 -2.77 -10.71
C HIS A 133 -3.51 -1.62 -9.81
N ALA A 134 -3.36 -1.84 -8.50
CA ALA A 134 -3.71 -0.88 -7.48
C ALA A 134 -2.64 -0.86 -6.40
N TRP A 135 -2.21 0.33 -6.00
CA TRP A 135 -1.24 0.51 -4.92
C TRP A 135 -1.59 1.71 -4.06
N LEU A 136 -1.20 1.65 -2.79
CA LEU A 136 -1.41 2.74 -1.83
C LEU A 136 -0.08 3.36 -1.45
N ARG A 137 0.06 4.68 -1.63
CA ARG A 137 1.20 5.47 -1.20
C ARG A 137 0.85 6.27 0.04
N CYS A 138 1.80 6.39 0.96
CA CYS A 138 1.71 7.23 2.14
C CYS A 138 3.06 7.92 2.32
N GLY A 139 3.10 9.24 2.13
CA GLY A 139 4.36 9.98 1.96
C GLY A 139 5.21 9.39 0.82
N GLN A 140 6.44 8.99 1.14
CA GLN A 140 7.39 8.37 0.18
C GLN A 140 7.33 6.83 0.15
N VAL A 141 6.40 6.21 0.88
CA VAL A 141 6.35 4.74 1.06
C VAL A 141 5.12 4.16 0.40
N ILE A 142 5.28 3.02 -0.27
CA ILE A 142 4.16 2.23 -0.81
C ILE A 142 3.77 1.16 0.21
N LEU A 143 2.52 1.21 0.66
CA LEU A 143 1.98 0.32 1.69
C LEU A 143 1.49 -1.02 1.11
N THR A 144 0.87 -1.00 -0.07
CA THR A 144 0.36 -2.20 -0.74
C THR A 144 0.55 -2.06 -2.24
N GLY A 145 0.64 -3.18 -2.97
CA GLY A 145 0.79 -3.15 -4.44
C GLY A 145 2.16 -2.67 -4.94
N ALA A 146 3.24 -2.77 -4.17
CA ALA A 146 4.55 -2.25 -4.57
C ALA A 146 5.20 -2.98 -5.76
N LYS A 147 4.83 -4.23 -6.06
CA LYS A 147 5.44 -4.98 -7.17
C LYS A 147 4.98 -4.41 -8.51
N GLY A 148 5.92 -4.01 -9.36
CA GLY A 148 5.64 -3.59 -10.75
C GLY A 148 4.88 -2.27 -10.91
N HIS A 149 4.60 -1.53 -9.83
CA HIS A 149 3.72 -0.36 -9.88
C HIS A 149 4.17 0.74 -10.87
N ARG A 150 5.48 0.81 -11.18
CA ARG A 150 6.06 1.78 -12.13
C ARG A 150 5.75 1.48 -13.60
N GLN A 151 5.33 0.25 -13.90
CA GLN A 151 5.04 -0.20 -15.27
C GLN A 151 3.59 0.09 -15.68
N TYR A 152 2.76 0.55 -14.74
CA TYR A 152 1.35 0.85 -14.98
C TYR A 152 1.15 2.34 -15.21
N THR A 153 0.37 2.68 -16.23
CA THR A 153 -0.10 4.05 -16.46
C THR A 153 -1.22 4.34 -15.46
N VAL A 154 -1.03 5.38 -14.63
CA VAL A 154 -2.04 5.82 -13.66
C VAL A 154 -3.25 6.37 -14.40
N VAL A 155 -4.42 5.80 -14.11
CA VAL A 155 -5.71 6.25 -14.66
C VAL A 155 -6.55 7.00 -13.63
N SER A 156 -6.34 6.74 -12.34
CA SER A 156 -7.08 7.42 -11.27
C SER A 156 -6.29 7.43 -9.96
N THR A 157 -6.46 8.50 -9.19
CA THR A 157 -5.90 8.67 -7.84
C THR A 157 -6.98 9.06 -6.84
N PHE A 158 -6.83 8.62 -5.58
CA PHE A 158 -7.77 8.91 -4.49
C PHE A 158 -7.03 9.25 -3.19
N SER A 159 -7.27 10.44 -2.64
CA SER A 159 -6.73 10.90 -1.34
C SER A 159 -7.79 11.05 -0.25
#